data_AF-P44131-F1
#
_entry.id   AF-P44131-F1
#
_cell.length_a   1.000
_cell.length_b   1.000
_cell.length_c   1.000
_cell.angle_alpha   90.00
_cell.angle_beta   90.00
_cell.angle_gamma   90.00
#
_symmetry.space_group_name_H-M   'P 1'
#
loop_
_entity.id
_entity.type
_entity.pdbx_description
1 polymer ?
#
loop_
_entity_poly.entity_id
_entity_poly.type
_entity_poly.pdbx_seq_one_letter_code
_entity_poly.pdbx_strand_id
1 'polypeptide(L)'
;MPLSKTLVQKLQQAGMAIANNQPQIKFTPLSISDEKGKVALDLNIALVPNPKFDLMHSGLYKQFKDFSINFDVNKETAISLLSKFVPENQKQDLVYRMDELIAEGEANGIIVNTDKTVTLTLALENNDLKLNGKPIPEEQLKVVLFILVMGGFGR
;
A
#
# COMPACT_ATOMS: atom_id res chain seq x y z
N MET A 1 -24.08 -13.74 7.38
CA MET A 1 -23.92 -15.15 7.79
C MET A 1 -22.43 -15.45 7.90
N PRO A 2 -21.95 -15.98 9.04
CA PRO A 2 -20.57 -16.47 9.11
C PRO A 2 -20.39 -17.64 8.14
N LEU A 3 -19.24 -17.69 7.47
CA LEU A 3 -18.85 -18.81 6.61
C LEU A 3 -18.90 -20.12 7.43
N SER A 4 -19.34 -21.22 6.82
CA SER A 4 -19.33 -22.51 7.52
C SER A 4 -17.90 -22.89 7.92
N LYS A 5 -17.72 -23.53 9.08
CA LYS A 5 -16.39 -23.96 9.57
C LYS A 5 -15.61 -24.74 8.49
N THR A 6 -16.30 -25.59 7.73
CA THR A 6 -15.72 -26.36 6.62
C THR A 6 -15.22 -25.47 5.50
N LEU A 7 -15.96 -24.42 5.12
CA LEU A 7 -15.53 -23.45 4.10
C LEU A 7 -14.32 -22.65 4.60
N VAL A 8 -14.33 -22.22 5.87
CA VAL A 8 -13.18 -21.53 6.48
C VAL A 8 -11.94 -22.43 6.46
N GLN A 9 -12.05 -23.70 6.83
CA GLN A 9 -10.92 -24.65 6.79
C GLN A 9 -10.40 -24.87 5.37
N LYS A 10 -11.28 -25.01 4.36
CA LYS A 10 -10.86 -25.15 2.96
C LYS A 10 -10.16 -23.89 2.46
N LEU A 11 -10.67 -22.70 2.77
CA LEU A 11 -10.04 -21.44 2.42
C LEU A 11 -8.67 -21.28 3.10
N GLN A 12 -8.55 -21.67 4.37
CA GLN A 12 -7.27 -21.66 5.09
C GLN A 12 -6.26 -22.63 4.48
N GLN A 13 -6.66 -23.87 4.15
CA GLN A 13 -5.79 -24.84 3.50
C GLN A 13 -5.35 -24.37 2.11
N ALA A 14 -6.26 -23.85 1.30
CA ALA A 14 -5.95 -23.30 -0.01
C ALA A 14 -5.01 -22.09 0.09
N GLY A 15 -5.27 -21.17 1.03
CA GLY A 15 -4.42 -20.01 1.29
C GLY A 15 -3.01 -20.41 1.72
N MET A 16 -2.88 -21.38 2.63
CA MET A 16 -1.58 -21.92 3.04
C MET A 16 -0.85 -22.63 1.89
N ALA A 17 -1.56 -23.41 1.06
CA ALA A 17 -0.95 -24.07 -0.09
C ALA A 17 -0.41 -23.05 -1.11
N ILE A 18 -1.15 -21.96 -1.36
CA ILE A 18 -0.70 -20.88 -2.24
C ILE A 18 0.51 -20.17 -1.62
N ALA A 19 0.42 -19.76 -0.34
CA ALA A 19 1.51 -19.07 0.35
C ALA A 19 2.80 -19.91 0.41
N ASN A 20 2.69 -21.23 0.62
CA ASN A 20 3.82 -22.15 0.67
C ASN A 20 4.50 -22.34 -0.69
N ASN A 21 3.77 -22.10 -1.78
CA ASN A 21 4.32 -22.09 -3.14
C ASN A 21 5.00 -20.75 -3.50
N GLN A 22 5.29 -19.90 -2.50
CA GLN A 22 6.07 -18.66 -2.66
C GLN A 22 5.51 -17.77 -3.78
N PRO A 23 4.24 -17.36 -3.67
CA PRO A 23 3.63 -16.56 -4.71
C PRO A 23 4.37 -15.23 -4.81
N GLN A 24 4.52 -14.75 -6.04
CA GLN A 24 4.93 -13.40 -6.32
C GLN A 24 3.77 -12.66 -6.98
N ILE A 25 3.27 -11.63 -6.29
CA ILE A 25 2.24 -10.74 -6.80
C ILE A 25 2.98 -9.52 -7.32
N LYS A 26 2.86 -9.25 -8.62
CA LYS A 26 3.49 -8.10 -9.25
C LYS A 26 2.49 -7.34 -10.12
N PHE A 27 2.28 -6.07 -9.79
CA PHE A 27 1.59 -5.11 -10.63
C PHE A 27 2.63 -4.13 -11.17
N THR A 28 3.04 -4.34 -12.42
CA THR A 28 3.93 -3.38 -13.11
C THR A 28 3.11 -2.22 -13.64
N PRO A 29 3.65 -0.99 -13.56
CA PRO A 29 2.93 0.10 -12.93
C PRO A 29 1.52 0.28 -13.49
N LEU A 30 0.52 0.08 -12.62
CA LEU A 30 -0.84 0.48 -12.92
C LEU A 30 -0.87 2.00 -12.92
N SER A 31 -1.18 2.58 -14.07
CA SER A 31 -1.05 4.02 -14.25
C SER A 31 -2.22 4.58 -15.01
N ILE A 32 -2.68 5.74 -14.54
CA ILE A 32 -3.68 6.57 -15.21
C ILE A 32 -3.06 7.95 -15.35
N SER A 33 -3.13 8.52 -16.56
CA SER A 33 -2.57 9.83 -16.87
C SER A 33 -3.56 10.70 -17.61
N ASP A 34 -3.46 12.00 -17.40
CA ASP A 34 -4.09 13.04 -18.20
C ASP A 34 -3.05 14.11 -18.61
N GLU A 35 -3.51 15.24 -19.13
CA GLU A 35 -2.65 16.36 -19.54
C GLU A 35 -1.89 17.03 -18.38
N LYS A 36 -2.34 16.84 -17.14
CA LYS A 36 -1.77 17.46 -15.93
C LYS A 36 -0.69 16.59 -15.29
N GLY A 37 -0.73 15.28 -15.53
CA GLY A 37 0.27 14.35 -15.05
C GLY A 37 -0.22 12.90 -14.96
N LYS A 38 0.26 12.21 -13.94
CA LYS A 38 0.11 10.76 -13.80
C LYS A 38 -0.13 10.36 -12.35
N VAL A 39 -1.00 9.37 -12.18
CA VAL A 39 -1.17 8.56 -10.96
C VAL A 39 -0.61 7.17 -11.27
N ALA A 40 0.26 6.65 -10.41
CA ALA A 40 0.94 5.38 -10.61
C ALA A 40 1.05 4.58 -9.31
N LEU A 41 0.79 3.28 -9.40
CA LEU A 41 1.08 2.31 -8.37
C LEU A 41 1.87 1.15 -8.97
N ASP A 42 3.06 0.91 -8.44
CA ASP A 42 3.86 -0.28 -8.69
C ASP A 42 3.92 -1.09 -7.40
N LEU A 43 3.62 -2.39 -7.49
CA LEU A 43 3.60 -3.28 -6.33
C LEU A 43 4.26 -4.59 -6.70
N ASN A 44 5.17 -5.04 -5.85
CA ASN A 44 5.84 -6.31 -5.96
C ASN A 44 5.91 -6.94 -4.57
N ILE A 45 5.31 -8.11 -4.39
CA ILE A 45 5.33 -8.84 -3.13
C ILE A 45 5.65 -10.29 -3.45
N ALA A 46 6.85 -10.73 -3.11
CA ALA A 46 7.27 -12.12 -3.20
C ALA A 46 7.50 -12.68 -1.80
N LEU A 47 6.81 -13.77 -1.47
CA LEU A 47 6.89 -14.36 -0.12
C LEU A 47 8.00 -15.41 -0.02
N VAL A 48 8.53 -15.58 1.19
CA VAL A 48 9.38 -16.72 1.54
C VAL A 48 8.55 -18.01 1.69
N PRO A 49 9.15 -19.21 1.66
CA PRO A 49 8.42 -20.44 1.93
C PRO A 49 7.83 -20.43 3.35
N ASN A 50 6.57 -20.87 3.50
CA ASN A 50 5.86 -20.93 4.79
C ASN A 50 5.92 -19.61 5.59
N PRO A 51 5.45 -18.49 4.99
CA PRO A 51 5.54 -17.19 5.65
C PRO A 51 4.70 -17.18 6.93
N LYS A 52 5.24 -16.59 7.99
CA LYS A 52 4.61 -16.38 9.29
C LYS A 52 4.32 -14.90 9.47
N PHE A 53 3.14 -14.47 9.02
CA PHE A 53 2.67 -13.12 9.28
C PHE A 53 2.15 -13.03 10.70
N ASP A 54 3.03 -12.58 11.58
CA ASP A 54 2.67 -12.26 12.95
C ASP A 54 2.94 -10.77 13.19
N LEU A 55 1.86 -9.99 13.29
CA LEU A 55 1.95 -8.55 13.56
C LEU A 55 2.41 -8.25 14.99
N MET A 56 2.34 -9.22 15.91
CA MET A 56 2.78 -9.05 17.30
C MET A 56 4.27 -9.34 17.48
N HIS A 57 4.87 -10.18 16.64
CA HIS A 57 6.28 -10.56 16.74
C HIS A 57 7.16 -9.80 15.75
N SER A 58 8.48 -9.86 15.96
CA SER A 58 9.47 -9.28 15.03
C SER A 58 9.75 -10.22 13.86
N GLY A 59 10.36 -9.69 12.80
CA GLY A 59 10.71 -10.43 11.59
C GLY A 59 9.67 -10.38 10.48
N LEU A 60 8.79 -9.37 10.45
CA LEU A 60 7.82 -9.17 9.37
C LEU A 60 8.50 -9.04 8.00
N TYR A 61 9.59 -8.29 7.90
CA TYR A 61 10.33 -8.12 6.63
C TYR A 61 10.96 -9.42 6.14
N LYS A 62 11.31 -10.34 7.05
CA LYS A 62 11.87 -11.67 6.71
C LYS A 62 10.84 -12.60 6.06
N GLN A 63 9.56 -12.21 6.03
CA GLN A 63 8.51 -12.95 5.33
C GLN A 63 8.50 -12.67 3.82
N PHE A 64 9.30 -11.70 3.36
CA PHE A 64 9.39 -11.32 1.96
C PHE A 64 10.77 -11.69 1.41
N LYS A 65 10.76 -12.35 0.24
CA LYS A 65 11.96 -12.55 -0.59
C LYS A 65 12.26 -11.29 -1.41
N ASP A 66 11.22 -10.60 -1.83
CA ASP A 66 11.26 -9.35 -2.57
C ASP A 66 9.99 -8.56 -2.20
N PHE A 67 10.13 -7.26 -2.02
CA PHE A 67 9.02 -6.39 -1.61
C PHE A 67 9.27 -4.98 -2.11
N SER A 68 8.31 -4.43 -2.84
CA SER A 68 8.24 -3.00 -3.12
C SER A 68 6.80 -2.53 -3.28
N ILE A 69 6.54 -1.32 -2.79
CA ILE A 69 5.34 -0.54 -3.06
C ILE A 69 5.82 0.85 -3.43
N ASN A 70 5.53 1.28 -4.65
CA ASN A 70 5.83 2.62 -5.13
C ASN A 70 4.55 3.30 -5.56
N PHE A 71 4.27 4.43 -4.95
CA PHE A 71 3.16 5.30 -5.31
C PHE A 71 3.73 6.61 -5.83
N ASP A 72 3.28 7.06 -6.99
CA ASP A 72 3.65 8.35 -7.57
C ASP A 72 2.40 9.00 -8.13
N VAL A 73 1.99 10.09 -7.48
CA VAL A 73 0.71 10.72 -7.72
C VAL A 73 0.86 12.20 -7.94
N ASN A 74 0.56 12.64 -9.17
CA ASN A 74 0.23 14.03 -9.45
C ASN A 74 -1.09 14.39 -8.77
N LYS A 75 -1.04 15.39 -7.87
CA LYS A 75 -2.18 15.83 -7.05
C LYS A 75 -3.36 16.28 -7.90
N GLU A 76 -3.11 17.05 -8.95
CA GLU A 76 -4.18 17.56 -9.81
C GLU A 76 -4.84 16.44 -10.62
N THR A 77 -4.06 15.47 -11.09
CA THR A 77 -4.56 14.28 -11.80
C THR A 77 -5.41 13.44 -10.84
N ALA A 78 -4.96 13.22 -9.60
CA ALA A 78 -5.73 12.48 -8.60
C ALA A 78 -7.07 13.16 -8.29
N ILE A 79 -7.08 14.47 -8.03
CA ILE A 79 -8.32 15.23 -7.83
C ILE A 79 -9.22 15.17 -9.06
N SER A 80 -8.67 15.38 -10.26
CA SER A 80 -9.40 15.28 -11.53
C SER A 80 -10.08 13.92 -11.68
N LEU A 81 -9.37 12.83 -11.42
CA LEU A 81 -9.90 11.47 -11.51
C LEU A 81 -10.94 11.17 -10.43
N LEU A 82 -10.64 11.45 -9.17
CA LEU A 82 -11.54 11.18 -8.03
C LEU A 82 -12.80 12.06 -8.08
N SER A 83 -12.69 13.29 -8.62
CA SER A 83 -13.82 14.21 -8.78
C SER A 83 -14.93 13.68 -9.69
N LYS A 84 -14.64 12.70 -10.56
CA LYS A 84 -15.62 12.04 -11.44
C LYS A 84 -16.54 11.08 -10.69
N PHE A 85 -16.15 10.64 -9.49
CA PHE A 85 -16.90 9.70 -8.67
C PHE A 85 -17.60 10.35 -7.48
N VAL A 86 -17.37 11.65 -7.25
CA VAL A 86 -18.03 12.41 -6.19
C VAL A 86 -18.99 13.46 -6.77
N PRO A 87 -20.13 13.72 -6.10
CA PRO A 87 -21.02 14.81 -6.46
C PRO A 87 -20.33 16.19 -6.43
N GLU A 88 -20.81 17.15 -7.23
CA GLU A 88 -20.21 18.50 -7.34
C GLU A 88 -20.04 19.19 -5.98
N ASN A 89 -21.05 19.09 -5.10
CA ASN A 89 -21.03 19.67 -3.76
C ASN A 89 -20.05 19.00 -2.78
N GLN A 90 -19.47 17.86 -3.15
CA GLN A 90 -18.46 17.14 -2.35
C GLN A 90 -17.05 17.28 -2.92
N LYS A 91 -16.86 17.89 -4.10
CA LYS A 91 -15.53 18.05 -4.70
C LYS A 91 -14.58 18.87 -3.82
N GLN A 92 -15.09 19.87 -3.11
CA GLN A 92 -14.28 20.67 -2.18
C GLN A 92 -13.89 19.87 -0.93
N ASP A 93 -14.79 19.03 -0.40
CA ASP A 93 -14.51 18.10 0.70
C ASP A 93 -13.44 17.06 0.28
N LEU A 94 -13.50 16.58 -0.97
CA LEU A 94 -12.47 15.69 -1.53
C LEU A 94 -11.08 16.34 -1.51
N VAL A 95 -10.98 17.59 -1.98
CA VAL A 95 -9.69 18.33 -1.97
C VAL A 95 -9.19 18.51 -0.55
N TYR A 96 -10.06 18.98 0.37
CA TYR A 96 -9.70 19.18 1.77
C TYR A 96 -9.21 17.89 2.44
N ARG A 97 -9.93 16.77 2.26
CA ARG A 97 -9.52 15.46 2.79
C ARG A 97 -8.22 14.96 2.19
N MET A 98 -8.00 15.19 0.89
CA MET A 98 -6.74 14.80 0.27
C MET A 98 -5.59 15.61 0.86
N ASP A 99 -5.76 16.92 1.06
CA ASP A 99 -4.75 17.77 1.69
C ASP A 99 -4.48 17.38 3.15
N GLU A 100 -5.50 17.01 3.94
CA GLU A 100 -5.32 16.46 5.29
C GLU A 100 -4.53 15.16 5.28
N LEU A 101 -4.88 14.21 4.41
CA LEU A 101 -4.16 12.94 4.27
C LEU A 101 -2.69 13.15 3.85
N ILE A 102 -2.44 14.13 2.98
CA ILE A 102 -1.09 14.51 2.58
C ILE A 102 -0.32 15.11 3.75
N ALA A 103 -0.93 16.06 4.48
CA ALA A 103 -0.30 16.69 5.62
C ALA A 103 0.04 15.67 6.73
N GLU A 104 -0.90 14.76 7.04
CA GLU A 104 -0.67 13.68 8.00
C GLU A 104 0.41 12.71 7.53
N GLY A 105 0.36 12.27 6.27
CA GLY A 105 1.34 11.37 5.70
C GLY A 105 2.74 11.95 5.70
N GLU A 106 2.88 13.24 5.37
CA GLU A 106 4.16 13.96 5.37
C GLU A 106 4.69 14.14 6.80
N ALA A 107 3.83 14.56 7.74
CA ALA A 107 4.21 14.74 9.14
C ALA A 107 4.71 13.44 9.80
N ASN A 108 4.15 12.29 9.39
CA ASN A 108 4.58 10.97 9.85
C ASN A 108 5.75 10.38 9.02
N GLY A 109 6.26 11.11 8.01
CA GLY A 109 7.36 10.66 7.14
C GLY A 109 7.00 9.50 6.21
N ILE A 110 5.70 9.23 6.02
CA ILE A 110 5.19 8.11 5.22
C ILE A 110 5.29 8.43 3.72
N ILE A 111 5.00 9.66 3.36
CA ILE A 111 5.08 10.16 1.98
C ILE A 111 6.12 11.27 1.86
N VAL A 112 6.58 11.49 0.64
CA VAL A 112 7.31 12.68 0.24
C VAL A 112 6.36 13.55 -0.58
N ASN A 113 6.06 14.71 -0.02
CA ASN A 113 5.18 15.70 -0.62
C ASN A 113 6.01 16.75 -1.36
N THR A 114 5.60 17.08 -2.58
CA THR A 114 6.15 18.20 -3.36
C THR A 114 5.00 19.10 -3.83
N ASP A 115 5.30 20.20 -4.51
CA ASP A 115 4.25 21.10 -5.01
C ASP A 115 3.22 20.36 -5.87
N LYS A 116 3.67 19.45 -6.74
CA LYS A 116 2.82 18.77 -7.73
C LYS A 116 2.54 17.31 -7.43
N THR A 117 3.47 16.62 -6.79
CA THR A 117 3.40 15.17 -6.62
C THR A 117 3.49 14.75 -5.16
N VAL A 118 2.83 13.64 -4.87
CA VAL A 118 2.95 12.88 -3.63
C VAL A 118 3.51 11.53 -3.99
N THR A 119 4.59 11.16 -3.33
CA THR A 119 5.27 9.89 -3.59
C THR A 119 5.43 9.08 -2.31
N LEU A 120 5.38 7.76 -2.45
CA LEU A 120 5.73 6.80 -1.40
C LEU A 120 6.59 5.73 -2.04
N THR A 121 7.68 5.36 -1.40
CA THR A 121 8.52 4.23 -1.81
C THR A 121 8.79 3.39 -0.58
N LEU A 122 8.23 2.19 -0.51
CA LEU A 122 8.53 1.23 0.54
C LEU A 122 9.13 0.00 -0.13
N ALA A 123 10.42 -0.25 0.08
CA ALA A 123 11.13 -1.34 -0.60
C ALA A 123 12.06 -2.11 0.35
N LEU A 124 12.17 -3.42 0.13
CA LEU A 124 13.13 -4.28 0.80
C LEU A 124 14.48 -4.16 0.09
N GLU A 125 15.44 -3.52 0.74
CA GLU A 125 16.78 -3.31 0.22
C GLU A 125 17.81 -3.83 1.21
N ASN A 126 18.70 -4.73 0.77
CA ASN A 126 19.76 -5.29 1.62
C ASN A 126 19.25 -5.93 2.93
N ASN A 127 18.09 -6.60 2.87
CA ASN A 127 17.38 -7.19 4.01
C ASN A 127 16.75 -6.19 5.01
N ASP A 128 16.80 -4.89 4.72
CA ASP A 128 16.11 -3.87 5.51
C ASP A 128 14.96 -3.26 4.70
N LEU A 129 13.82 -3.03 5.35
CA LEU A 129 12.74 -2.26 4.73
C LEU A 129 13.03 -0.77 4.87
N LYS A 130 13.03 -0.09 3.73
CA LYS A 130 13.25 1.35 3.64
C LYS A 130 12.00 2.03 3.16
N LEU A 131 11.61 3.09 3.86
CA LEU A 131 10.57 4.01 3.47
C LEU A 131 11.23 5.29 2.95
N ASN A 132 10.92 5.66 1.72
CA ASN A 132 11.46 6.82 1.02
C ASN A 132 13.01 6.85 1.09
N GLY A 133 13.63 5.68 0.92
CA GLY A 133 15.09 5.48 0.96
C GLY A 133 15.72 5.44 2.36
N LYS A 134 14.94 5.60 3.43
CA LYS A 134 15.43 5.56 4.82
C LYS A 134 14.99 4.26 5.51
N PRO A 135 15.89 3.53 6.19
CA PRO A 135 15.50 2.39 7.02
C PRO A 135 14.47 2.82 8.06
N ILE A 136 13.39 2.04 8.20
CA ILE A 136 12.37 2.28 9.23
C ILE A 136 12.35 1.13 10.24
N PRO A 137 12.08 1.42 11.53
CA PRO A 137 11.83 0.39 12.52
C PRO A 137 10.64 -0.48 12.12
N GLU A 138 10.69 -1.76 12.49
CA GLU A 138 9.64 -2.71 12.17
C GLU A 138 8.27 -2.32 12.75
N GLU A 139 8.24 -1.65 13.90
CA GLU A 139 7.00 -1.14 14.50
C GLU A 139 6.34 -0.08 13.62
N GLN A 140 7.11 0.85 13.07
CA GLN A 140 6.60 1.86 12.14
C GLN A 140 6.15 1.23 10.84
N LEU A 141 6.87 0.22 10.34
CA LEU A 141 6.47 -0.54 9.16
C LEU A 141 5.09 -1.16 9.34
N LYS A 142 4.82 -1.78 10.49
CA LYS A 142 3.50 -2.37 10.77
C LYS A 142 2.39 -1.33 10.68
N VAL A 143 2.64 -0.11 11.18
CA VAL A 143 1.70 1.02 11.06
C VAL A 143 1.51 1.42 9.60
N VAL A 144 2.60 1.56 8.82
CA VAL A 144 2.51 1.88 7.38
C VAL A 144 1.73 0.82 6.61
N LEU A 145 2.04 -0.46 6.81
CA LEU A 145 1.32 -1.56 6.16
C LEU A 145 -0.15 -1.61 6.59
N PHE A 146 -0.43 -1.34 7.88
CA PHE A 146 -1.80 -1.25 8.37
C PHE A 146 -2.58 -0.11 7.70
N ILE A 147 -2.00 1.08 7.60
CA ILE A 147 -2.59 2.24 6.90
C ILE A 147 -2.81 1.92 5.42
N LEU A 148 -1.84 1.27 4.75
CA LEU A 148 -1.98 0.89 3.34
C LEU A 148 -3.11 -0.13 3.11
N VAL A 149 -3.25 -1.12 4.01
CA VAL A 149 -4.35 -2.10 3.93
C VAL A 149 -5.70 -1.43 4.22
N MET A 150 -5.77 -0.57 5.24
CA MET A 150 -7.01 0.17 5.56
C MET A 150 -7.40 1.19 4.49
N GLY A 151 -6.43 1.89 3.91
CA GLY A 151 -6.66 2.89 2.86
C GLY A 151 -6.96 2.28 1.50
N GLY A 152 -6.35 1.13 1.17
CA GLY A 152 -6.54 0.44 -0.11
C GLY A 152 -7.75 -0.51 -0.16
N PHE A 153 -8.16 -1.08 0.98
CA PHE A 153 -9.25 -2.08 1.03
C PHE A 153 -10.39 -1.72 2.01
N GLY A 154 -10.24 -0.68 2.83
CA GLY A 154 -11.08 -0.48 4.01
C GLY A 154 -12.28 0.46 3.90
N ARG A 155 -12.65 0.97 2.71
CA ARG A 155 -13.92 1.70 2.53
C ARG A 155 -14.61 1.34 1.22
#